data_AF-C6W065-F1
#
_entry.id   AF-C6W065-F1
#
_cell.length_a   1.000
_cell.length_b   1.000
_cell.length_c   1.000
_cell.angle_alpha   90.00
_cell.angle_beta   90.00
_cell.angle_gamma   90.00
#
_symmetry.space_group_name_H-M   'P 1'
#
loop_
_entity.id
_entity.type
_entity.pdbx_description
1 polymer ?
#
loop_
_entity_poly.entity_id
_entity_poly.type
_entity_poly.pdbx_seq_one_letter_code
_entity_poly.pdbx_strand_id
1 'polypeptide(L)'
;MRNHNIHEDYVMVIVDNRPMYRAGIKAGIELMMPEFRFLEYNLCSDLLLDSQTGSSTYFMISVRDMSDRVIFSNIKKIRLLQEACKIVLYGYQRRIFNIIGFFQEKINGYLPDDFTESELRECVTALVADRIFINSQLAIELIINPRQVRPRKQPSPAMAETKVAKLLATGRSDVSNVY
;
A
#
# COMPACT_ATOMS: atom_id res chain seq x y z
N MET A 1 14.65 29.03 -23.48
CA MET A 1 14.42 28.31 -22.20
C MET A 1 12.92 28.23 -21.99
N ARG A 2 12.29 27.06 -22.21
CA ARG A 2 10.85 26.88 -21.97
C ARG A 2 10.68 26.47 -20.51
N ASN A 3 10.20 27.40 -19.67
CA ASN A 3 9.67 27.03 -18.37
C ASN A 3 8.35 26.30 -18.61
N HIS A 4 8.38 24.97 -18.67
CA HIS A 4 7.19 24.17 -18.43
C HIS A 4 7.00 24.16 -16.91
N ASN A 5 6.22 25.12 -16.40
CA ASN A 5 5.53 24.92 -15.13
C ASN A 5 4.53 23.79 -15.37
N ILE A 6 4.99 22.54 -15.21
CA ILE A 6 4.11 21.40 -15.07
C ILE A 6 3.46 21.63 -13.71
N HIS A 7 2.25 22.18 -13.71
CA HIS A 7 1.40 22.13 -12.52
C HIS A 7 1.14 20.64 -12.27
N GLU A 8 1.76 20.09 -11.23
CA GLU A 8 1.38 18.77 -10.76
C GLU A 8 -0.01 18.86 -10.17
N ASP A 9 -0.98 18.20 -10.81
CA ASP A 9 -2.32 18.08 -10.27
C ASP A 9 -2.30 17.02 -9.16
N TYR A 10 -2.60 17.44 -7.93
CA TYR A 10 -2.75 16.54 -6.79
C TYR A 10 -4.19 16.01 -6.75
N VAL A 11 -4.36 14.69 -6.84
CA VAL A 11 -5.68 14.05 -6.80
C VAL A 11 -5.78 13.19 -5.55
N MET A 12 -6.73 13.52 -4.66
CA MET A 12 -7.07 12.71 -3.49
C MET A 12 -8.31 11.86 -3.80
N VAL A 13 -8.15 10.55 -3.73
CA VAL A 13 -9.23 9.57 -3.86
C VAL A 13 -9.59 9.05 -2.48
N ILE A 14 -10.80 9.34 -2.01
CA ILE A 14 -11.30 8.91 -0.70
C ILE A 14 -12.31 7.78 -0.90
N VAL A 15 -12.07 6.63 -0.28
CA VAL A 15 -12.94 5.44 -0.35
C VAL A 15 -13.41 5.07 1.05
N ASP A 16 -14.66 5.37 1.36
CA ASP A 16 -15.30 5.04 2.62
C ASP A 16 -16.81 4.91 2.39
N ASN A 17 -17.48 3.95 2.99
CA ASN A 17 -18.94 3.82 2.87
C ASN A 17 -19.70 4.78 3.81
N ARG A 18 -19.01 5.52 4.69
CA ARG A 18 -19.59 6.50 5.62
C ARG A 18 -19.43 7.92 5.06
N PRO A 19 -20.52 8.57 4.60
CA PRO A 19 -20.44 9.89 3.98
C PRO A 19 -19.82 10.97 4.88
N MET A 20 -20.12 10.92 6.19
CA MET A 20 -19.58 11.87 7.17
C MET A 20 -18.06 11.77 7.31
N TYR A 21 -17.49 10.55 7.24
CA TYR A 21 -16.04 10.37 7.31
C TYR A 21 -15.36 10.90 6.05
N ARG A 22 -15.94 10.65 4.86
CA ARG A 22 -15.39 11.21 3.62
C ARG A 22 -15.39 12.74 3.64
N ALA A 23 -16.52 13.33 4.03
CA ALA A 23 -16.65 14.78 4.15
C ALA A 23 -15.65 15.36 5.16
N GLY A 24 -15.46 14.71 6.30
CA GLY A 24 -14.48 15.13 7.32
C GLY A 24 -13.03 15.06 6.84
N ILE A 25 -12.64 13.94 6.22
CA ILE A 25 -11.29 13.78 5.63
C ILE A 25 -11.07 14.84 4.55
N LYS A 26 -12.02 15.00 3.64
CA LYS A 26 -11.94 16.00 2.57
C LYS A 26 -11.77 17.40 3.13
N ALA A 27 -12.65 17.83 4.04
CA ALA A 27 -12.57 19.16 4.64
C ALA A 27 -11.24 19.37 5.38
N GLY A 28 -10.75 18.36 6.09
CA GLY A 28 -9.46 18.39 6.75
C GLY A 28 -8.31 18.61 5.76
N ILE A 29 -8.27 17.85 4.67
CA ILE A 29 -7.21 17.95 3.65
C ILE A 29 -7.31 19.26 2.87
N GLU A 30 -8.51 19.65 2.46
CA GLU A 30 -8.77 20.87 1.68
C GLU A 30 -8.35 22.13 2.44
N LEU A 31 -8.54 22.16 3.76
CA LEU A 31 -8.05 23.25 4.62
C LEU A 31 -6.52 23.37 4.63
N MET A 32 -5.82 22.24 4.50
CA MET A 32 -4.35 22.17 4.60
C MET A 32 -3.66 22.33 3.25
N MET A 33 -4.25 21.79 2.21
CA MET A 33 -3.72 21.73 0.85
C MET A 33 -4.85 21.94 -0.16
N PRO A 34 -5.22 23.21 -0.43
CA PRO A 34 -6.34 23.57 -1.32
C PRO A 34 -6.16 23.13 -2.77
N GLU A 35 -4.92 22.83 -3.18
CA GLU A 35 -4.56 22.35 -4.52
C GLU A 35 -5.10 20.94 -4.83
N PHE A 36 -5.56 20.19 -3.82
CA PHE A 36 -6.07 18.84 -4.04
C PHE A 36 -7.44 18.84 -4.73
N ARG A 37 -7.54 18.10 -5.83
CA ARG A 37 -8.83 17.67 -6.38
C ARG A 37 -9.30 16.39 -5.71
N PHE A 38 -10.55 16.35 -5.29
CA PHE A 38 -11.11 15.20 -4.58
C PHE A 38 -12.01 14.33 -5.47
N LEU A 39 -11.84 13.02 -5.36
CA LEU A 39 -12.74 12.00 -5.91
C LEU A 39 -13.21 11.10 -4.76
N GLU A 40 -14.52 10.99 -4.57
CA GLU A 40 -15.11 10.27 -3.43
C GLU A 40 -15.87 9.05 -3.91
N TYR A 41 -15.61 7.89 -3.30
CA TYR A 41 -16.25 6.62 -3.63
C TYR A 41 -16.75 5.92 -2.36
N ASN A 42 -17.84 5.16 -2.49
CA ASN A 42 -18.37 4.37 -1.39
C ASN A 42 -17.57 3.08 -1.21
N LEU A 43 -17.21 2.41 -2.30
CA LEU A 43 -16.52 1.12 -2.32
C LEU A 43 -15.33 1.14 -3.29
N CYS A 44 -14.32 0.31 -3.01
CA CYS A 44 -13.19 0.14 -3.94
C CYS A 44 -13.61 -0.44 -5.30
N SER A 45 -14.76 -1.13 -5.38
CA SER A 45 -15.32 -1.62 -6.65
C SER A 45 -15.69 -0.49 -7.60
N ASP A 46 -16.04 0.68 -7.04
CA ASP A 46 -16.61 1.81 -7.77
C ASP A 46 -15.51 2.71 -8.33
N LEU A 47 -14.24 2.42 -8.01
CA LEU A 47 -13.09 3.18 -8.46
C LEU A 47 -12.99 3.14 -9.99
N LEU A 48 -13.29 4.28 -10.61
CA LEU A 48 -13.04 4.53 -12.02
C LEU A 48 -11.58 4.98 -12.16
N LEU A 49 -10.69 4.00 -12.27
CA LEU A 49 -9.26 4.21 -12.43
C LEU A 49 -8.94 4.35 -13.91
N ASP A 50 -9.16 5.54 -14.44
CA ASP A 50 -8.54 5.91 -15.71
C ASP A 50 -7.07 6.24 -15.44
N SER A 51 -6.18 5.84 -16.35
CA SER A 51 -4.76 6.18 -16.27
C SER A 51 -4.60 7.69 -16.50
N GLN A 52 -4.71 8.47 -15.44
CA GLN A 52 -4.47 9.91 -15.46
C GLN A 52 -2.96 10.14 -15.56
N THR A 53 -2.44 10.24 -16.78
CA THR A 53 -1.05 10.63 -17.03
C THR A 53 -0.84 12.08 -16.58
N GLY A 54 0.09 12.31 -15.65
CA GLY A 54 0.52 13.65 -15.23
C GLY A 54 0.02 14.12 -13.87
N SER A 55 -0.82 13.35 -13.16
CA SER A 55 -1.31 13.71 -11.81
C SER A 55 -0.73 12.82 -10.71
N SER A 56 -0.33 13.42 -9.60
CA SER A 56 0.05 12.70 -8.38
C SER A 56 -1.22 12.25 -7.66
N THR A 57 -1.47 10.93 -7.63
CA THR A 57 -2.70 10.36 -7.06
C THR A 57 -2.45 9.75 -5.68
N TYR A 58 -3.31 10.11 -4.73
CA TYR A 58 -3.26 9.67 -3.33
C TYR A 58 -4.58 8.99 -3.01
N PHE A 59 -4.53 7.78 -2.47
CA PHE A 59 -5.69 7.01 -2.06
C PHE A 59 -5.77 6.99 -0.54
N MET A 60 -6.91 7.41 0.01
CA MET A 60 -7.30 7.16 1.39
C MET A 60 -8.42 6.14 1.40
N ILE A 61 -8.13 4.94 1.89
CA ILE A 61 -9.04 3.80 1.81
C ILE A 61 -9.39 3.34 3.22
N SER A 62 -10.67 3.44 3.54
CA SER A 62 -11.23 2.76 4.71
C SER A 62 -11.18 1.26 4.46
N VAL A 63 -10.57 0.53 5.39
CA VAL A 63 -10.52 -0.94 5.36
C VAL A 63 -11.33 -1.56 6.49
N ARG A 64 -12.23 -0.77 7.09
CA ARG A 64 -13.17 -1.23 8.11
C ARG A 64 -14.02 -2.36 7.53
N ASP A 65 -14.24 -3.40 8.34
CA ASP A 65 -15.03 -4.59 7.99
C ASP A 65 -14.53 -5.38 6.76
N MET A 66 -13.36 -5.04 6.21
CA MET A 66 -12.76 -5.78 5.11
C MET A 66 -11.92 -6.95 5.62
N SER A 67 -11.96 -8.07 4.89
CA SER A 67 -11.00 -9.15 5.13
C SER A 67 -9.62 -8.77 4.58
N ASP A 68 -8.56 -9.25 5.22
CA ASP A 68 -7.18 -9.05 4.78
C ASP A 68 -7.00 -9.40 3.30
N ARG A 69 -7.61 -10.50 2.84
CA ARG A 69 -7.59 -10.92 1.42
C ARG A 69 -8.16 -9.86 0.49
N VAL A 70 -9.26 -9.21 0.88
CA VAL A 70 -9.88 -8.14 0.09
C VAL A 70 -8.98 -6.90 0.09
N ILE A 71 -8.42 -6.54 1.25
CA ILE A 71 -7.47 -5.41 1.38
C ILE A 71 -6.27 -5.63 0.45
N PHE A 72 -5.64 -6.80 0.52
CA PHE A 72 -4.54 -7.19 -0.37
C PHE A 72 -4.91 -7.11 -1.85
N SER A 73 -6.09 -7.62 -2.21
CA SER A 73 -6.60 -7.56 -3.59
C SER A 73 -6.78 -6.12 -4.07
N ASN A 74 -7.31 -5.24 -3.23
CA ASN A 74 -7.53 -3.83 -3.56
C ASN A 74 -6.21 -3.09 -3.74
N ILE A 75 -5.23 -3.28 -2.85
CA ILE A 75 -3.88 -2.69 -2.99
C ILE A 75 -3.26 -3.10 -4.33
N LYS A 76 -3.31 -4.40 -4.66
CA LYS A 76 -2.75 -4.93 -5.92
C LYS A 76 -3.44 -4.35 -7.15
N LYS A 77 -4.78 -4.28 -7.13
CA LYS A 77 -5.55 -3.69 -8.23
C LYS A 77 -5.19 -2.22 -8.46
N ILE A 78 -5.10 -1.43 -7.39
CA ILE A 78 -4.73 -0.01 -7.49
C ILE A 78 -3.31 0.14 -8.02
N ARG A 79 -2.35 -0.63 -7.48
CA ARG A 79 -0.95 -0.60 -7.92
C ARG A 79 -0.77 -1.02 -9.38
N LEU A 80 -1.55 -1.98 -9.86
CA LEU A 80 -1.52 -2.42 -11.25
C LEU A 80 -1.96 -1.31 -12.21
N LEU A 81 -2.93 -0.50 -11.80
CA LEU A 81 -3.52 0.56 -12.64
C LEU A 81 -2.79 1.90 -12.49
N GLN A 82 -2.20 2.16 -11.33
CA GLN A 82 -1.44 3.37 -11.03
C GLN A 82 -0.21 3.01 -10.19
N GLU A 83 0.90 2.70 -10.85
CA GLU A 83 2.12 2.24 -10.18
C GLU A 83 2.67 3.27 -9.19
N ALA A 84 2.69 4.55 -9.58
CA ALA A 84 3.29 5.65 -8.82
C ALA A 84 2.38 6.29 -7.75
N CYS A 85 1.17 5.77 -7.51
CA CYS A 85 0.25 6.38 -6.54
C CYS A 85 0.73 6.28 -5.08
N LYS A 86 0.12 7.04 -4.18
CA LYS A 86 0.28 6.86 -2.74
C LYS A 86 -0.96 6.20 -2.15
N ILE A 87 -0.80 5.18 -1.31
CA ILE A 87 -1.94 4.48 -0.71
C ILE A 87 -1.86 4.58 0.81
N VAL A 88 -2.89 5.10 1.44
CA VAL A 88 -3.10 5.10 2.89
C VAL A 88 -4.32 4.26 3.21
N LEU A 89 -4.14 3.34 4.16
CA LEU A 89 -5.24 2.58 4.72
C LEU A 89 -5.61 3.15 6.08
N TYR A 90 -6.90 3.10 6.43
CA TYR A 90 -7.33 3.48 7.78
C TYR A 90 -8.52 2.66 8.27
N GLY A 91 -8.74 2.66 9.59
CA GLY A 91 -9.85 1.95 10.20
C GLY A 91 -9.70 0.42 10.23
N TYR A 92 -8.46 -0.10 10.22
CA TYR A 92 -8.22 -1.53 10.35
C TYR A 92 -8.37 -1.98 11.80
N GLN A 93 -9.35 -2.84 12.09
CA GLN A 93 -9.73 -3.19 13.47
C GLN A 93 -9.19 -4.54 13.96
N ARG A 94 -8.37 -5.23 13.15
CA ARG A 94 -7.85 -6.55 13.49
C ARG A 94 -6.44 -6.43 14.09
N ARG A 95 -5.71 -7.55 14.11
CA ARG A 95 -4.35 -7.62 14.69
C ARG A 95 -3.38 -6.69 13.96
N ILE A 96 -2.72 -5.84 14.73
CA ILE A 96 -1.72 -4.85 14.27
C ILE A 96 -0.63 -5.46 13.37
N PHE A 97 -0.26 -6.72 13.61
CA PHE A 97 0.72 -7.46 12.84
C PHE A 97 0.40 -7.63 11.35
N ASN A 98 -0.88 -7.57 10.96
CA ASN A 98 -1.28 -7.70 9.56
C ASN A 98 -1.04 -6.41 8.78
N ILE A 99 -0.97 -5.27 9.47
CA ILE A 99 -0.66 -3.96 8.87
C ILE A 99 0.75 -3.98 8.25
N ILE A 100 1.70 -4.67 8.88
CA ILE A 100 3.04 -4.91 8.32
C ILE A 100 2.95 -5.58 6.95
N GLY A 101 2.05 -6.55 6.80
CA GLY A 101 1.81 -7.22 5.52
C GLY A 101 1.33 -6.25 4.44
N PHE A 102 0.50 -5.26 4.80
CA PHE A 102 0.07 -4.23 3.85
C PHE A 102 1.23 -3.31 3.45
N PHE A 103 2.14 -2.96 4.37
CA PHE A 103 3.37 -2.22 4.01
C PHE A 103 4.29 -3.02 3.08
N GLN A 104 4.35 -4.35 3.22
CA GLN A 104 5.09 -5.20 2.27
C GLN A 104 4.50 -5.16 0.85
N GLU A 105 3.21 -4.82 0.72
CA GLU A 105 2.52 -4.59 -0.55
C GLU A 105 2.55 -3.11 -0.97
N LYS A 106 3.48 -2.34 -0.39
CA LYS A 106 3.80 -0.95 -0.76
C LYS A 106 2.67 0.04 -0.53
N ILE A 107 1.93 -0.05 0.58
CA ILE A 107 1.18 1.11 1.07
C ILE A 107 2.16 2.17 1.62
N ASN A 108 1.73 3.43 1.59
CA ASN A 108 2.51 4.59 2.01
C ASN A 108 2.12 5.10 3.39
N GLY A 109 0.97 4.68 3.92
CA GLY A 109 0.64 5.02 5.29
C GLY A 109 -0.49 4.19 5.89
N TYR A 110 -0.55 4.26 7.21
CA TYR A 110 -1.64 3.70 8.00
C TYR A 110 -2.09 4.71 9.05
N LEU A 111 -3.40 4.91 9.15
CA LEU A 111 -4.04 5.65 10.23
C LEU A 111 -4.95 4.70 11.05
N PRO A 112 -5.00 4.83 12.38
CA PRO A 112 -5.98 4.10 13.19
C PRO A 112 -7.41 4.53 12.85
N ASP A 113 -8.41 4.01 13.55
CA ASP A 113 -9.82 4.31 13.26
C ASP A 113 -10.29 5.65 13.85
N ASP A 114 -9.61 6.06 14.91
CA ASP A 114 -9.84 7.22 15.77
C ASP A 114 -8.74 8.28 15.59
N PHE A 115 -8.10 8.31 14.42
CA PHE A 115 -7.04 9.28 14.14
C PHE A 115 -7.54 10.73 14.28
N THR A 116 -6.65 11.57 14.78
CA THR A 116 -6.87 13.00 14.99
C THR A 116 -6.59 13.81 13.72
N GLU A 117 -7.06 15.06 13.68
CA GLU A 117 -6.72 15.99 12.59
C GLU A 117 -5.20 16.19 12.45
N SER A 118 -4.47 16.20 13.57
CA SER A 118 -3.00 16.31 13.55
C SER A 118 -2.35 15.12 12.86
N GLU A 119 -2.82 13.90 13.14
CA GLU A 119 -2.29 12.70 12.50
C GLU A 119 -2.63 12.64 11.01
N LEU A 120 -3.83 13.12 10.63
CA LEU A 120 -4.19 13.28 9.21
C LEU A 120 -3.24 14.26 8.51
N ARG A 121 -2.96 15.40 9.14
CA ARG A 121 -2.04 16.43 8.64
C ARG A 121 -0.63 15.88 8.45
N GLU A 122 -0.09 15.23 9.46
CA GLU A 122 1.23 14.61 9.41
C GLU A 122 1.31 13.53 8.34
N CYS A 123 0.26 12.71 8.22
CA CYS A 123 0.15 11.68 7.20
C CYS A 123 0.23 12.29 5.80
N VAL A 124 -0.64 13.23 5.47
CA VAL A 124 -0.68 13.87 4.14
C VAL A 124 0.63 14.59 3.83
N THR A 125 1.18 15.33 4.80
CA THR A 125 2.48 16.01 4.67
C THR A 125 3.61 15.02 4.37
N ALA A 126 3.60 13.85 5.02
CA ALA A 126 4.57 12.80 4.75
C ALA A 126 4.40 12.24 3.33
N LEU A 127 3.17 11.99 2.86
CA LEU A 127 2.92 11.46 1.52
C LEU A 127 3.39 12.40 0.41
N VAL A 128 3.13 13.70 0.55
CA VAL A 128 3.55 14.73 -0.42
C VAL A 128 5.06 14.86 -0.47
N ALA A 129 5.74 14.67 0.66
CA ALA A 129 7.19 14.60 0.74
C ALA A 129 7.79 13.24 0.35
N ASP A 130 7.02 12.36 -0.31
CA ASP A 130 7.41 11.00 -0.69
C ASP A 130 7.87 10.09 0.47
N ARG A 131 7.42 10.38 1.70
CA ARG A 131 7.72 9.59 2.89
C ARG A 131 6.60 8.61 3.23
N ILE A 132 6.97 7.54 3.94
CA ILE A 132 6.02 6.59 4.52
C ILE A 132 5.55 7.14 5.87
N PHE A 133 4.25 7.18 6.09
CA PHE A 133 3.66 7.53 7.39
C PHE A 133 3.33 6.28 8.20
N ILE A 134 3.89 6.20 9.41
CA ILE A 134 3.58 5.15 10.38
C ILE A 134 3.14 5.85 11.65
N ASN A 135 1.91 5.56 12.09
CA ASN A 135 1.39 6.07 13.36
C ASN A 135 2.28 5.62 14.54
N SER A 136 2.43 6.48 15.56
CA SER A 136 3.27 6.24 16.73
C SER A 136 2.88 4.97 17.50
N GLN A 137 1.59 4.66 17.62
CA GLN A 137 1.11 3.43 18.25
C GLN A 137 1.61 2.19 17.51
N LEU A 138 1.55 2.20 16.17
CA LEU A 138 2.08 1.12 15.34
C LEU A 138 3.61 1.03 15.49
N ALA A 139 4.31 2.15 15.51
CA ALA A 139 5.76 2.17 15.70
C ALA A 139 6.16 1.56 17.07
N ILE A 140 5.48 1.93 18.15
CA ILE A 140 5.71 1.40 19.49
C ILE A 140 5.47 -0.12 19.53
N GLU A 141 4.36 -0.58 18.97
CA GLU A 141 4.03 -2.01 18.91
C GLU A 141 5.10 -2.81 18.13
N LEU A 142 5.65 -2.26 17.07
CA LEU A 142 6.74 -2.88 16.32
C LEU A 142 8.06 -2.94 17.10
N ILE A 143 8.31 -1.95 17.97
CA ILE A 143 9.50 -1.90 18.83
C ILE A 143 9.39 -2.87 20.00
N ILE A 144 8.22 -2.95 20.64
CA ILE A 144 7.99 -3.78 21.83
C ILE A 144 7.83 -5.26 21.44
N ASN A 145 7.21 -5.52 20.29
CA ASN A 145 6.99 -6.87 19.77
C ASN A 145 7.82 -7.11 18.50
N PRO A 146 9.17 -7.01 18.56
CA PRO A 146 10.00 -7.29 17.41
C PRO A 146 9.79 -8.75 17.05
N ARG A 147 9.25 -9.00 15.85
CA ARG A 147 9.13 -10.38 15.37
C ARG A 147 10.50 -11.04 15.45
N GLN A 148 10.53 -12.28 15.93
CA GLN A 148 11.62 -13.19 15.57
C GLN A 148 11.67 -13.22 14.04
N VAL A 149 12.69 -12.57 13.47
CA VAL A 149 12.96 -12.61 12.04
C VAL A 149 13.02 -14.09 11.70
N ARG A 150 12.01 -14.60 10.98
CA ARG A 150 12.08 -15.97 10.47
C ARG A 150 13.40 -16.04 9.71
N PRO A 151 14.32 -16.95 10.07
CA PRO A 151 15.58 -17.05 9.37
C PRO A 151 15.25 -17.17 7.89
N ARG A 152 15.78 -16.25 7.09
CA ARG A 152 15.67 -16.25 5.64
C ARG A 152 16.00 -17.69 5.26
N LYS A 153 15.03 -18.45 4.72
CA LYS A 153 15.29 -19.82 4.25
C LYS A 153 16.37 -19.68 3.19
N GLN A 154 17.63 -19.86 3.59
CA GLN A 154 18.67 -20.16 2.63
C GLN A 154 18.18 -21.45 1.95
N PRO A 155 18.17 -21.50 0.62
CA PRO A 155 17.87 -22.75 -0.07
C PRO A 155 18.84 -23.79 0.48
N SER A 156 18.34 -24.77 1.24
CA SER A 156 19.19 -25.81 1.75
C SER A 156 19.72 -26.60 0.55
N PRO A 157 21.04 -26.88 0.47
CA PRO A 157 21.61 -27.68 -0.61
C PRO A 157 20.90 -29.04 -0.76
N ALA A 158 20.30 -29.54 0.31
CA ALA A 158 19.46 -30.73 0.33
C ALA A 158 18.31 -30.72 -0.70
N MET A 159 17.70 -29.57 -1.01
CA MET A 159 16.63 -29.52 -2.02
C MET A 159 17.16 -29.64 -3.46
N ALA A 160 18.38 -29.14 -3.73
CA ALA A 160 19.04 -29.32 -5.01
C ALA A 160 19.53 -30.76 -5.17
N GLU A 161 20.14 -31.33 -4.12
CA GLU A 161 20.57 -32.74 -4.09
C GLU A 161 19.40 -33.70 -4.27
N THR A 162 18.24 -33.44 -3.63
CA THR A 162 17.04 -34.26 -3.83
C THR A 162 16.54 -34.18 -5.28
N LYS A 163 16.64 -33.00 -5.92
CA LYS A 163 16.20 -32.80 -7.31
C LYS A 163 17.15 -33.49 -8.29
N VAL A 164 18.46 -33.42 -8.05
CA VAL A 164 19.49 -34.13 -8.83
C VAL A 164 19.37 -35.65 -8.62
N ALA A 165 19.18 -36.12 -7.39
CA ALA A 165 18.96 -37.53 -7.11
C ALA A 165 17.69 -38.07 -7.80
N LYS A 166 16.63 -37.26 -7.88
CA LYS A 166 15.41 -37.62 -8.62
C LYS A 166 15.62 -37.64 -10.15
N LEU A 167 16.47 -36.76 -10.68
CA LEU A 167 16.85 -36.73 -12.10
C LEU A 167 17.76 -37.92 -12.46
N LEU A 168 18.70 -38.28 -11.58
CA LEU A 168 19.55 -39.48 -11.72
C LEU A 168 18.73 -40.77 -11.62
N ALA A 169 17.79 -40.85 -10.67
CA ALA A 169 16.91 -42.01 -10.51
C ALA A 169 15.91 -42.20 -11.68
N THR A 170 15.63 -41.15 -12.45
CA THR A 170 14.75 -41.20 -13.64
C THR A 170 15.52 -41.31 -14.96
N GLY A 171 16.85 -41.50 -14.90
CA GLY A 171 17.68 -41.85 -16.06
C GLY A 171 17.86 -40.74 -17.10
N ARG A 172 17.62 -39.47 -16.76
CA ARG A 172 17.88 -38.36 -17.69
C ARG A 172 19.29 -37.80 -17.47
N SER A 173 20.21 -38.28 -18.29
CA SER A 173 21.49 -37.63 -18.55
C SER A 173 21.26 -36.48 -19.54
N ASP A 174 21.35 -35.23 -19.07
CA ASP A 174 21.49 -34.08 -19.97
C ASP A 174 22.90 -34.12 -20.59
N VAL A 175 22.96 -34.66 -21.80
CA VAL A 175 24.09 -34.44 -22.71
C VAL A 175 23.74 -33.20 -23.54
N SER A 176 24.45 -32.12 -23.24
CA SER A 176 25.02 -31.14 -24.17
C SER A 176 24.38 -31.07 -25.56
N ASN A 177 23.65 -29.98 -25.84
CA ASN A 177 23.58 -29.45 -27.21
C ASN A 177 24.00 -27.97 -27.17
N VAL A 178 25.31 -27.79 -27.33
CA VAL A 178 25.90 -26.57 -27.89
C VAL A 178 25.98 -26.82 -29.38
N TYR A 179 25.11 -26.16 -30.15
CA TYR A 179 25.38 -25.60 -31.48
C TYR A 179 24.41 -24.45 -31.71
#